data_AF-A0A147IZH4-F1
#
_entry.id   AF-A0A147IZH4-F1
#
_cell.length_a   1.000
_cell.length_b   1.000
_cell.length_c   1.000
_cell.angle_alpha   90.00
_cell.angle_beta   90.00
_cell.angle_gamma   90.00
#
_symmetry.space_group_name_H-M   'P 1'
#
loop_
_entity.id
_entity.type
_entity.pdbx_description
1 polymer ?
#
loop_
_entity_poly.entity_id
_entity_poly.type
_entity_poly.pdbx_seq_one_letter_code
_entity_poly.pdbx_strand_id
1 'polypeptide(L)'
;MKTCLLAGAVALACSSAAIGQRAGSAQAPAGFAPMQSPCAVQGDGTCVAVSTAAPLPTAAKQETVQLVAGNVTAAPVVVYGGSYVLVQSCTGYGTLTVRFLGPDGLTMLPLTSKTAADSGGGSLLSLGANAVVDATVSGTTGCNALLSRIP
;
A
#
# COMPACT_ATOMS: atom_id res chain seq x y z
N MET A 1 55.40 31.60 -16.78
CA MET A 1 55.74 32.83 -16.03
C MET A 1 55.17 34.03 -16.76
N LYS A 2 54.06 34.58 -16.29
CA LYS A 2 53.56 35.89 -16.72
C LYS A 2 52.80 36.48 -15.54
N THR A 3 53.45 37.45 -14.93
CA THR A 3 53.05 38.23 -13.76
C THR A 3 51.89 39.15 -14.15
N CYS A 4 50.82 39.16 -13.36
CA CYS A 4 49.90 40.32 -13.30
C CYS A 4 50.04 40.95 -11.92
N LEU A 5 50.65 42.14 -11.92
CA LEU A 5 50.81 43.03 -10.77
C LEU A 5 49.48 43.73 -10.44
N LEU A 6 49.33 44.08 -9.16
CA LEU A 6 48.24 44.82 -8.52
C LEU A 6 47.94 46.18 -9.16
N ALA A 7 46.66 46.62 -9.11
CA ALA A 7 46.23 47.89 -8.48
C ALA A 7 44.72 48.14 -8.65
N GLY A 8 44.05 48.63 -7.60
CA GLY A 8 42.94 49.60 -7.75
C GLY A 8 41.49 49.13 -7.55
N ALA A 9 41.04 49.21 -6.29
CA ALA A 9 39.79 49.81 -5.81
C ALA A 9 38.42 49.58 -6.53
N VAL A 10 37.47 49.07 -5.73
CA VAL A 10 36.00 49.29 -5.78
C VAL A 10 35.23 48.63 -6.93
N ALA A 11 34.59 47.49 -6.62
CA ALA A 11 33.32 47.13 -7.23
C ALA A 11 32.46 46.38 -6.20
N LEU A 12 31.48 47.11 -5.69
CA LEU A 12 30.33 46.66 -4.93
C LEU A 12 29.54 45.62 -5.76
N ALA A 13 28.90 44.67 -5.06
CA ALA A 13 27.81 43.81 -5.54
C ALA A 13 28.15 42.63 -6.47
N CYS A 14 28.57 41.51 -5.89
CA CYS A 14 28.12 40.20 -6.38
C CYS A 14 26.87 39.78 -5.61
N SER A 15 25.75 40.46 -5.91
CA SER A 15 24.43 39.95 -5.62
C SER A 15 24.29 38.63 -6.36
N SER A 16 24.27 37.51 -5.62
CA SER A 16 23.91 36.21 -6.16
C SER A 16 22.59 36.35 -6.90
N ALA A 17 22.62 36.17 -8.22
CA ALA A 17 21.43 36.14 -9.04
C ALA A 17 20.50 35.06 -8.49
N ALA A 18 19.41 35.48 -7.85
CA ALA A 18 18.32 34.60 -7.50
C ALA A 18 17.79 34.03 -8.82
N ILE A 19 18.10 32.76 -9.09
CA ILE A 19 17.44 31.99 -10.13
C ILE A 19 15.99 31.91 -9.67
N GLY A 20 15.14 32.76 -10.25
CA GLY A 20 13.71 32.73 -10.01
C GLY A 20 13.21 31.33 -10.30
N GLN A 21 12.79 30.62 -9.25
CA GLN A 21 12.13 29.33 -9.38
C GLN A 21 10.85 29.55 -10.17
N ARG A 22 10.87 29.23 -11.48
CA ARG A 22 9.66 29.21 -12.29
C ARG A 22 8.85 28.01 -11.84
N ALA A 23 7.75 28.27 -11.12
CA ALA A 23 6.76 27.26 -10.83
C ALA A 23 6.30 26.60 -12.14
N GLY A 24 6.36 25.28 -12.21
CA GLY A 24 5.82 24.53 -13.35
C GLY A 24 4.34 24.83 -13.49
N SER A 25 3.89 25.15 -14.71
CA SER A 25 2.49 25.41 -14.99
C SER A 25 1.67 24.13 -14.84
N ALA A 26 0.68 24.13 -13.94
CA ALA A 26 -0.33 23.08 -13.89
C ALA A 26 -1.48 23.43 -14.84
N GLN A 27 -1.76 22.57 -15.81
CA GLN A 27 -2.83 22.77 -16.77
C GLN A 27 -4.13 22.15 -16.25
N ALA A 28 -5.09 22.99 -15.85
CA ALA A 28 -6.41 22.54 -15.46
C ALA A 28 -7.28 22.28 -16.72
N PRO A 29 -8.01 21.16 -16.80
CA PRO A 29 -8.85 20.82 -17.96
C PRO A 29 -9.93 21.86 -18.33
N ALA A 30 -10.29 22.76 -17.41
CA ALA A 30 -11.33 23.78 -17.59
C ALA A 30 -10.82 25.23 -17.44
N GLY A 31 -9.52 25.48 -17.63
CA GLY A 31 -8.98 26.85 -17.73
C GLY A 31 -8.82 27.62 -16.41
N PHE A 32 -9.35 27.12 -15.28
CA PHE A 32 -9.07 27.65 -13.94
C PHE A 32 -8.17 26.67 -13.17
N ALA A 33 -6.86 26.90 -13.22
CA ALA A 33 -5.93 26.23 -12.30
C ALA A 33 -5.80 27.10 -11.04
N PRO A 34 -5.88 26.51 -9.83
CA PRO A 34 -5.57 27.25 -8.60
C PRO A 34 -4.15 27.84 -8.71
N MET A 35 -3.93 29.05 -8.19
CA MET A 35 -2.61 29.72 -8.19
C MET A 35 -1.49 28.88 -7.54
N GLN A 36 -1.86 27.82 -6.81
CA GLN A 36 -0.95 26.81 -6.29
C GLN A 36 -1.47 25.43 -6.71
N SER A 37 -0.69 24.71 -7.51
CA SER A 37 -0.94 23.29 -7.73
C SER A 37 -0.49 22.51 -6.49
N PRO A 38 -1.27 21.52 -6.01
CA PRO A 38 -0.73 20.53 -5.09
C PRO A 38 0.57 19.97 -5.67
N CYS A 39 1.61 19.86 -4.85
CA CYS A 39 2.88 19.26 -5.27
C CYS A 39 3.13 17.97 -4.49
N ALA A 40 3.65 16.96 -5.18
CA ALA A 40 4.10 15.71 -4.60
C ALA A 40 5.58 15.83 -4.24
N VAL A 41 5.92 15.54 -2.99
CA VAL A 41 7.31 15.46 -2.54
C VAL A 41 7.93 14.17 -3.09
N GLN A 42 9.01 14.32 -3.84
CA GLN A 42 9.77 13.22 -4.43
C GLN A 42 10.76 12.63 -3.42
N GLY A 43 11.32 11.45 -3.73
CA GLY A 43 12.29 10.79 -2.85
C GLY A 43 13.58 11.58 -2.60
N ASP A 44 13.88 12.59 -3.43
CA ASP A 44 14.99 13.54 -3.29
C ASP A 44 14.61 14.81 -2.51
N GLY A 45 13.37 14.90 -2.01
CA GLY A 45 12.84 16.04 -1.27
C GLY A 45 12.33 17.19 -2.15
N THR A 46 12.38 17.07 -3.48
CA THR A 46 11.85 18.11 -4.39
C THR A 46 10.32 18.03 -4.47
N CYS A 47 9.65 19.18 -4.62
CA CYS A 47 8.19 19.22 -4.79
C CYS A 47 7.83 19.43 -6.26
N VAL A 48 7.25 18.41 -6.90
CA VAL A 48 6.84 18.45 -8.31
C VAL A 48 5.33 18.61 -8.39
N ALA A 49 4.84 19.50 -9.26
CA ALA A 49 3.41 19.69 -9.46
C ALA A 49 2.73 18.36 -9.83
N VAL A 50 1.63 18.06 -9.15
CA VAL A 50 0.87 16.83 -9.40
C VAL A 50 0.37 16.83 -10.85
N SER A 51 0.75 15.79 -11.59
CA SER A 51 0.38 15.60 -12.99
C SER A 51 0.22 14.10 -13.28
N THR A 52 -0.22 13.73 -14.48
CA THR A 52 -0.24 12.32 -14.90
C THR A 52 1.16 11.70 -14.94
N ALA A 53 2.20 12.51 -15.17
CA ALA A 53 3.60 12.08 -15.16
C ALA A 53 4.21 12.04 -13.75
N ALA A 54 3.63 12.79 -12.80
CA ALA A 54 4.03 12.81 -11.39
C ALA A 54 2.77 12.78 -10.51
N PRO A 55 2.09 11.61 -10.44
CA PRO A 55 0.88 11.47 -9.63
C PRO A 55 1.20 11.62 -8.15
N LEU A 56 0.18 11.92 -7.34
CA LEU A 56 0.33 11.85 -5.89
C LEU A 56 0.77 10.43 -5.50
N PRO A 57 1.74 10.28 -4.58
CA PRO A 57 2.08 8.98 -4.03
C PRO A 57 0.85 8.45 -3.29
N THR A 58 0.21 7.42 -3.85
CA THR A 58 -0.88 6.72 -3.16
C THR A 58 -0.28 5.64 -2.28
N ALA A 59 -0.64 5.62 -1.00
CA ALA A 59 -0.35 4.47 -0.16
C ALA A 59 -0.98 3.22 -0.79
N ALA A 60 -0.26 2.10 -0.75
CA ALA A 60 -0.81 0.83 -1.20
C ALA A 60 -2.06 0.49 -0.36
N LYS A 61 -3.06 -0.11 -1.01
CA LYS A 61 -4.35 -0.40 -0.39
C LYS A 61 -4.14 -1.31 0.81
N GLN A 62 -4.57 -0.86 1.98
CA GLN A 62 -4.66 -1.67 3.19
C GLN A 62 -6.02 -2.35 3.24
N GLU A 63 -6.03 -3.63 3.59
CA GLU A 63 -7.24 -4.43 3.68
C GLU A 63 -7.04 -5.52 4.72
N THR A 64 -7.97 -5.64 5.66
CA THR A 64 -7.99 -6.71 6.66
C THR A 64 -9.39 -7.30 6.71
N VAL A 65 -9.49 -8.62 6.66
CA VAL A 65 -10.75 -9.38 6.65
C VAL A 65 -10.77 -10.32 7.85
N GLN A 66 -11.83 -10.22 8.66
CA GLN A 66 -12.12 -11.20 9.70
C GLN A 66 -12.73 -12.44 9.05
N LEU A 67 -12.05 -13.58 9.14
CA LEU A 67 -12.55 -14.84 8.60
C LEU A 67 -13.29 -15.66 9.65
N VAL A 68 -12.79 -15.65 10.90
CA VAL A 68 -13.40 -16.35 12.03
C VAL A 68 -13.23 -15.51 13.29
N ALA A 69 -14.29 -15.28 14.05
CA ALA A 69 -14.23 -14.62 15.35
C ALA A 69 -14.92 -15.47 16.42
N GLY A 70 -14.20 -15.91 17.44
CA GLY A 70 -14.74 -16.74 18.52
C GLY A 70 -15.50 -17.97 18.01
N ASN A 71 -14.91 -18.72 17.07
CA ASN A 71 -15.50 -19.87 16.36
C ASN A 71 -16.65 -19.58 15.38
N VAL A 72 -17.06 -18.33 15.22
CA VAL A 72 -18.08 -17.96 14.24
C VAL A 72 -17.39 -17.60 12.94
N THR A 73 -17.69 -18.34 11.87
CA THR A 73 -17.20 -18.06 10.52
C THR A 73 -17.91 -16.86 9.94
N ALA A 74 -17.17 -15.93 9.34
CA ALA A 74 -17.74 -14.82 8.60
C ALA A 74 -18.38 -15.30 7.29
N ALA A 75 -19.28 -14.49 6.73
CA ALA A 75 -19.77 -14.69 5.37
C ALA A 75 -18.64 -14.52 4.34
N PRO A 76 -18.76 -15.11 3.14
CA PRO A 76 -17.76 -14.91 2.08
C PRO A 76 -17.58 -13.43 1.72
N VAL A 77 -16.32 -13.02 1.53
CA VAL A 77 -15.93 -11.63 1.25
C VAL A 77 -15.11 -11.57 -0.04
N VAL A 78 -15.39 -10.58 -0.88
CA VAL A 78 -14.55 -10.24 -2.03
C VAL A 78 -13.32 -9.46 -1.53
N VAL A 79 -12.12 -9.95 -1.81
CA VAL A 79 -10.86 -9.26 -1.50
C VAL A 79 -10.27 -8.60 -2.73
N TYR A 80 -9.40 -7.62 -2.53
CA TYR A 80 -8.77 -6.91 -3.64
C TYR A 80 -7.81 -7.80 -4.46
N GLY A 81 -7.26 -8.84 -3.84
CA GLY A 81 -6.20 -9.68 -4.42
C GLY A 81 -4.78 -9.17 -4.12
N GLY A 82 -3.80 -9.98 -4.51
CA GLY A 82 -2.39 -9.82 -4.15
C GLY A 82 -1.95 -10.75 -3.01
N SER A 83 -0.92 -10.36 -2.27
CA SER A 83 -0.38 -11.13 -1.15
C SER A 83 -1.05 -10.75 0.16
N TYR A 84 -1.40 -11.75 0.95
CA TYR A 84 -2.02 -11.61 2.27
C TYR A 84 -1.25 -12.42 3.30
N VAL A 85 -1.36 -12.01 4.56
CA VAL A 85 -0.96 -12.76 5.73
C VAL A 85 -2.23 -13.26 6.42
N LEU A 86 -2.37 -14.58 6.52
CA LEU A 86 -3.33 -15.24 7.40
C LEU A 86 -2.72 -15.37 8.78
N VAL A 87 -3.35 -14.78 9.79
CA VAL A 87 -2.99 -14.98 11.20
C VAL A 87 -4.16 -15.64 11.91
N GLN A 88 -3.91 -16.72 12.62
CA GLN A 88 -4.94 -17.37 13.42
C GLN A 88 -4.45 -17.86 14.79
N SER A 89 -5.41 -17.93 15.72
CA SER A 89 -5.22 -18.41 17.08
C SER A 89 -6.30 -19.43 17.47
N CYS A 90 -6.29 -20.59 16.83
CA CYS A 90 -7.21 -21.68 17.11
C CYS A 90 -6.59 -22.61 18.15
N THR A 91 -7.36 -22.95 19.19
CA THR A 91 -6.88 -23.86 20.24
C THR A 91 -6.52 -25.21 19.65
N GLY A 92 -5.54 -25.90 20.25
CA GLY A 92 -5.12 -27.23 19.83
C GLY A 92 -6.35 -28.13 19.68
N TYR A 93 -6.39 -28.94 18.62
CA TYR A 93 -7.51 -29.78 18.14
C TYR A 93 -8.47 -29.14 17.12
N GLY A 94 -8.43 -27.81 16.93
CA GLY A 94 -9.17 -27.14 15.86
C GLY A 94 -8.54 -27.24 14.48
N THR A 95 -9.34 -27.44 13.44
CA THR A 95 -8.93 -27.19 12.05
C THR A 95 -9.60 -25.90 11.56
N LEU A 96 -8.80 -24.93 11.14
CA LEU A 96 -9.22 -23.80 10.31
C LEU A 96 -8.90 -24.11 8.85
N THR A 97 -9.89 -24.00 7.96
CA THR A 97 -9.66 -24.11 6.51
C THR A 97 -10.09 -22.81 5.85
N VAL A 98 -9.15 -22.09 5.25
CA VAL A 98 -9.45 -20.93 4.40
C VAL A 98 -9.77 -21.43 3.00
N ARG A 99 -10.80 -20.88 2.38
CA ARG A 99 -11.27 -21.29 1.06
C ARG A 99 -11.42 -20.09 0.14
N PHE A 100 -11.44 -20.35 -1.16
CA PHE A 100 -11.75 -19.37 -2.18
C PHE A 100 -12.82 -19.91 -3.12
N LEU A 101 -13.59 -19.01 -3.74
CA LEU A 101 -14.58 -19.38 -4.74
C LEU A 101 -13.87 -19.82 -6.02
N GLY A 102 -14.16 -21.05 -6.44
CA GLY A 102 -13.60 -21.66 -7.63
C GLY A 102 -14.04 -20.94 -8.92
N PRO A 103 -13.44 -21.33 -10.06
CA PRO A 103 -13.73 -20.72 -11.36
C PRO A 103 -15.18 -20.95 -11.84
N ASP A 104 -15.90 -21.90 -11.22
CA ASP A 104 -17.31 -22.14 -11.47
C ASP A 104 -18.23 -21.09 -10.85
N GLY A 105 -17.71 -20.21 -9.98
CA GLY A 105 -18.47 -19.18 -9.30
C GLY A 105 -19.43 -19.71 -8.24
N LEU A 106 -19.34 -21.00 -7.88
CA LEU A 106 -20.29 -21.67 -6.99
C LEU A 106 -19.60 -22.44 -5.86
N THR A 107 -18.48 -23.10 -6.16
CA THR A 107 -17.85 -24.02 -5.21
C THR A 107 -16.72 -23.34 -4.44
N MET A 108 -16.79 -23.36 -3.11
CA MET A 108 -15.67 -22.94 -2.27
C MET A 108 -14.62 -24.05 -2.19
N LEU A 109 -13.43 -23.80 -2.73
CA LEU A 109 -12.30 -24.72 -2.76
C LEU A 109 -11.30 -24.40 -1.64
N PRO A 110 -10.71 -25.41 -0.99
CA PRO A 110 -9.72 -25.19 0.06
C PRO A 110 -8.47 -24.53 -0.51
N LEU A 111 -8.04 -23.43 0.13
CA LEU A 111 -6.78 -22.74 -0.17
C LEU A 111 -5.67 -23.21 0.78
N THR A 112 -5.98 -23.26 2.08
CA THR A 112 -5.06 -23.75 3.12
C THR A 112 -5.84 -24.25 4.32
N SER A 113 -5.26 -25.20 5.06
CA SER A 113 -5.82 -25.72 6.32
C SER A 113 -4.75 -25.69 7.40
N LYS A 114 -5.13 -25.29 8.61
CA LYS A 114 -4.24 -25.15 9.76
C LYS A 114 -4.86 -25.80 10.98
N THR A 115 -4.05 -26.57 11.69
CA THR A 115 -4.45 -27.33 12.89
C THR A 115 -3.79 -26.86 14.18
N ALA A 116 -2.89 -25.87 14.08
CA ALA A 116 -2.15 -25.30 15.19
C ALA A 116 -2.10 -23.79 15.04
N ALA A 117 -2.20 -23.06 16.16
CA ALA A 117 -2.09 -21.60 16.19
C ALA A 117 -0.78 -21.08 15.56
N ASP A 118 -0.83 -19.86 15.03
CA ASP A 118 0.36 -19.19 14.49
C ASP A 118 1.34 -18.79 15.60
N SER A 119 2.62 -19.12 15.43
CA SER A 119 3.69 -18.80 16.38
C SER A 119 4.62 -17.67 15.94
N GLY A 120 4.52 -17.18 14.70
CA GLY A 120 5.46 -16.20 14.15
C GLY A 120 5.02 -15.52 12.86
N GLY A 121 4.10 -14.55 12.98
CA GLY A 121 3.77 -13.65 11.87
C GLY A 121 2.76 -14.15 10.84
N GLY A 122 2.20 -15.36 11.00
CA GLY A 122 1.14 -15.88 10.14
C GLY A 122 1.64 -16.68 8.93
N SER A 123 0.73 -16.98 8.00
CA SER A 123 1.02 -17.67 6.74
C SER A 123 0.72 -16.79 5.53
N LEU A 124 1.63 -16.76 4.57
CA LEU A 124 1.44 -16.02 3.32
C LEU A 124 0.47 -16.75 2.40
N LEU A 125 -0.49 -16.01 1.86
CA LEU A 125 -1.44 -16.47 0.86
C LEU A 125 -1.40 -15.53 -0.35
N SER A 126 -1.44 -16.11 -1.55
CA SER A 126 -1.57 -15.34 -2.79
C SER A 126 -2.98 -15.51 -3.32
N LEU A 127 -3.67 -14.39 -3.56
CA LEU A 127 -5.05 -14.35 -4.01
C LEU A 127 -5.17 -13.59 -5.32
N GLY A 128 -6.00 -14.12 -6.23
CA GLY A 128 -6.36 -13.42 -7.46
C GLY A 128 -7.11 -12.11 -7.18
N ALA A 129 -7.12 -11.22 -8.17
CA ALA A 129 -7.92 -10.00 -8.08
C ALA A 129 -9.41 -10.32 -7.92
N ASN A 130 -10.08 -9.62 -7.00
CA ASN A 130 -11.50 -9.84 -6.69
C ASN A 130 -11.85 -11.29 -6.28
N ALA A 131 -10.89 -12.02 -5.69
CA ALA A 131 -11.16 -13.35 -5.17
C ALA A 131 -12.21 -13.29 -4.05
N VAL A 132 -13.17 -14.22 -4.06
CA VAL A 132 -14.12 -14.39 -2.96
C VAL A 132 -13.53 -15.42 -2.01
N VAL A 133 -13.39 -15.06 -0.74
CA VAL A 133 -12.77 -15.91 0.29
C VAL A 133 -13.67 -16.06 1.50
N ASP A 134 -13.59 -17.21 2.16
CA ASP A 134 -14.17 -17.45 3.46
C ASP A 134 -13.29 -18.41 4.27
N ALA A 135 -13.79 -18.82 5.45
CA ALA A 135 -13.18 -19.90 6.20
C ALA A 135 -14.22 -20.83 6.83
N THR A 136 -13.81 -22.06 7.08
CA THR A 136 -14.52 -23.00 7.93
C THR A 136 -13.66 -23.37 9.14
N VAL A 137 -14.31 -23.60 10.28
CA VAL A 137 -13.66 -24.04 11.51
C VAL A 137 -14.34 -25.30 12.03
N SER A 138 -13.56 -26.24 12.53
CA SER A 138 -14.07 -27.48 13.12
C SER A 138 -13.17 -27.93 14.27
N GLY A 139 -13.73 -28.64 15.26
CA GLY A 139 -12.94 -29.30 16.31
C GLY A 139 -12.31 -28.40 17.38
N THR A 140 -12.69 -27.12 17.45
CA THR A 140 -12.18 -26.17 18.46
C THR A 140 -13.32 -25.42 19.13
N THR A 141 -13.05 -24.90 20.34
CA THR A 141 -13.93 -24.04 21.15
C THR A 141 -13.45 -22.59 21.21
N GLY A 142 -12.30 -22.27 20.60
CA GLY A 142 -11.75 -20.92 20.54
C GLY A 142 -10.80 -20.74 19.36
N CYS A 143 -11.28 -20.02 18.33
CA CYS A 143 -10.56 -19.78 17.10
C CYS A 143 -10.88 -18.39 16.58
N ASN A 144 -9.83 -17.66 16.27
CA ASN A 144 -9.89 -16.37 15.59
C ASN A 144 -8.96 -16.45 14.38
N ALA A 145 -9.39 -15.89 13.26
CA ALA A 145 -8.61 -15.85 12.04
C ALA A 145 -8.83 -14.52 11.31
N LEU A 146 -7.72 -13.89 10.95
CA LEU A 146 -7.64 -12.63 10.21
C LEU A 146 -6.81 -12.83 8.95
N LEU A 147 -7.23 -12.19 7.88
CA LEU A 147 -6.50 -12.14 6.61
C LEU A 147 -6.17 -10.68 6.30
N SER A 148 -4.88 -10.32 6.29
CA SER A 148 -4.44 -8.93 6.07
C SER A 148 -3.60 -8.80 4.81
N ARG A 149 -3.92 -7.84 3.95
CA ARG A 149 -3.18 -7.56 2.73
C ARG A 149 -1.81 -6.98 3.05
N ILE A 150 -0.79 -7.52 2.41
CA ILE A 150 0.54 -6.92 2.39
C ILE A 150 0.49 -5.79 1.34
N PRO A 151 0.84 -4.55 1.73
CA PRO A 151 0.81 -3.38 0.84
C PRO A 151 1.52 -3.62 -0.49
#